data_AF-A0A1G2S4F5-F1
#
_entry.id   AF-A0A1G2S4F5-F1
#
_cell.length_a   1.000
_cell.length_b   1.000
_cell.length_c   1.000
_cell.angle_alpha   90.00
_cell.angle_beta   90.00
_cell.angle_gamma   90.00
#
_symmetry.space_group_name_H-M   'P 1'
#
loop_
_entity.id
_entity.type
_entity.pdbx_description
1 polymer ?
#
loop_
_entity_poly.entity_id
_entity_poly.type
_entity_poly.pdbx_seq_one_letter_code
_entity_poly.pdbx_strand_id
1 'polypeptide(L)'
;MLEKEPIGDLRDLAVLGRRPMIPGIDFMAGERFDPTIAIPQPLRYELNPEAPGEMPWFFKAGGPLMHDRMVEALRAAGVDNIDVYDALVVDPDDGSEWTDYKAVNIVGLVAAADMTKSIIDTSDSARLITTKFEKLVLDPAKAHGLLLFRLAEKVSAIIVHERVKAEIEARKIGPLGFIPPEKWFGAI
;
A
#
# COMPACT_ATOMS: atom_id res chain seq x y z
N MET A 1 20.38 -4.23 -24.10
CA MET A 1 18.96 -3.83 -24.16
C MET A 1 18.23 -4.64 -23.12
N LEU A 2 17.63 -4.00 -22.12
CA LEU A 2 16.75 -4.68 -21.16
C LEU A 2 15.33 -4.51 -21.68
N GLU A 3 14.76 -5.59 -22.16
CA GLU A 3 13.34 -5.66 -22.50
C GLU A 3 12.54 -5.35 -21.24
N LYS A 4 11.74 -4.28 -21.29
CA LYS A 4 10.73 -4.03 -20.27
C LYS A 4 9.65 -5.08 -20.50
N GLU A 5 9.51 -6.04 -19.59
CA GLU A 5 8.26 -6.78 -19.51
C GLU A 5 7.12 -5.75 -19.38
N PRO A 6 6.05 -5.84 -20.18
CA PRO A 6 4.94 -4.94 -20.06
C PRO A 6 4.29 -5.19 -18.71
N ILE A 7 4.39 -4.19 -17.82
CA ILE A 7 3.46 -4.04 -16.69
C ILE A 7 2.07 -4.10 -17.33
N GLY A 8 1.29 -5.15 -17.05
CA GLY A 8 -0.08 -5.28 -17.56
C GLY A 8 -0.83 -3.96 -17.38
N ASP A 9 -1.67 -3.58 -18.36
CA ASP A 9 -2.32 -2.27 -18.33
C ASP A 9 -3.17 -2.18 -17.05
N LEU A 10 -2.75 -1.34 -16.10
CA LEU A 10 -3.42 -1.15 -14.80
C LEU A 10 -4.88 -0.67 -14.96
N ARG A 11 -5.29 -0.33 -16.19
CA ARG A 11 -6.65 0.03 -16.59
C ARG A 11 -7.66 -1.12 -16.53
N ASP A 12 -7.20 -2.36 -16.47
CA ASP A 12 -8.10 -3.53 -16.42
C ASP A 12 -8.34 -4.04 -14.99
N LEU A 13 -7.81 -3.35 -13.96
CA LEU A 13 -8.01 -3.72 -12.56
C LEU A 13 -9.26 -3.08 -11.98
N ALA A 14 -10.00 -3.86 -11.18
CA ALA A 14 -11.13 -3.37 -10.42
C ALA A 14 -10.69 -2.24 -9.45
N VAL A 15 -11.55 -1.25 -9.28
CA VAL A 15 -11.31 -0.11 -8.36
C VAL A 15 -12.32 -0.14 -7.22
N LEU A 16 -11.90 0.26 -6.02
CA LEU A 16 -12.81 0.44 -4.89
C LEU A 16 -13.65 1.71 -5.08
N GLY A 17 -14.98 1.56 -5.00
CA GLY A 17 -15.95 2.66 -5.02
C GLY A 17 -16.28 3.14 -3.60
N ARG A 18 -16.66 2.23 -2.70
CA ARG A 18 -16.96 2.55 -1.29
C ARG A 18 -16.01 1.84 -0.34
N ARG A 19 -15.65 2.55 0.73
CA ARG A 19 -14.76 2.08 1.79
C ARG A 19 -15.44 2.25 3.14
N PRO A 20 -15.12 1.43 4.16
CA PRO A 20 -15.67 1.62 5.49
C PRO A 20 -15.15 2.96 6.06
N MET A 21 -16.06 3.78 6.58
CA MET A 21 -15.72 4.99 7.30
C MET A 21 -15.94 4.72 8.80
N ILE A 22 -14.84 4.57 9.53
CA ILE A 22 -14.88 4.33 10.98
C ILE A 22 -14.27 5.57 11.65
N PRO A 23 -15.04 6.32 12.45
CA PRO A 23 -14.53 7.48 13.15
C PRO A 23 -13.30 7.15 14.00
N GLY A 24 -12.26 7.97 13.89
CA GLY A 24 -11.00 7.77 14.63
C GLY A 24 -10.04 6.74 14.03
N ILE A 25 -10.37 6.15 12.87
CA ILE A 25 -9.50 5.18 12.18
C ILE A 25 -8.91 5.81 10.93
N ASP A 26 -7.58 5.79 10.84
CA ASP A 26 -6.83 6.19 9.64
C ASP A 26 -5.68 5.21 9.37
N PHE A 27 -5.82 4.41 8.31
CA PHE A 27 -4.81 3.45 7.85
C PHE A 27 -3.53 4.10 7.31
N MET A 28 -3.52 5.42 7.11
CA MET A 28 -2.38 6.19 6.63
C MET A 28 -1.56 6.82 7.77
N ALA A 29 -2.13 6.91 8.98
CA ALA A 29 -1.48 7.50 10.14
C ALA A 29 -0.27 6.68 10.63
N GLY A 30 -0.22 5.39 10.31
CA GLY A 30 0.84 4.48 10.77
C GLY A 30 0.77 4.19 12.27
N GLU A 31 -0.34 4.50 12.92
CA GLU A 31 -0.59 4.20 14.33
C GLU A 31 -1.40 2.92 14.45
N ARG A 32 -1.20 2.18 15.54
CA ARG A 32 -2.14 1.12 15.92
C ARG A 32 -3.48 1.77 16.26
N PHE A 33 -4.57 1.16 15.85
CA PHE A 33 -5.90 1.68 16.17
C PHE A 33 -6.17 1.61 17.67
N ASP A 34 -6.88 2.62 18.19
CA ASP A 34 -7.27 2.66 19.59
C ASP A 34 -8.13 1.41 19.92
N PRO A 35 -7.73 0.59 20.91
CA PRO A 35 -8.45 -0.65 21.24
C PRO A 35 -9.86 -0.40 21.80
N THR A 36 -10.20 0.84 22.17
CA THR A 36 -11.55 1.24 22.60
C THR A 36 -12.50 1.48 21.42
N ILE A 37 -11.98 1.65 20.21
CA ILE A 37 -12.78 1.79 18.99
C ILE A 37 -13.15 0.40 18.50
N ALA A 38 -14.44 0.10 18.46
CA ALA A 38 -14.95 -1.14 17.88
C ALA A 38 -14.81 -1.13 16.36
N ILE A 39 -13.95 -1.98 15.83
CA ILE A 39 -13.76 -2.15 14.39
C ILE A 39 -14.71 -3.25 13.91
N PRO A 40 -15.69 -2.95 13.03
CA PRO A 40 -16.57 -3.98 12.48
C PRO A 40 -15.76 -5.01 11.70
N GLN A 41 -16.08 -6.29 11.88
CA GLN A 41 -15.45 -7.41 11.18
C GLN A 41 -16.55 -8.26 10.52
N PRO A 42 -16.48 -8.52 9.21
CA PRO A 42 -15.48 -7.98 8.27
C PRO A 42 -15.70 -6.49 7.99
N LEU A 43 -14.62 -5.80 7.64
CA LEU A 43 -14.67 -4.47 7.05
C LEU A 43 -15.25 -4.56 5.65
N ARG A 44 -16.39 -3.91 5.41
CA ARG A 44 -17.09 -3.99 4.12
C ARG A 44 -16.61 -2.90 3.16
N TYR A 45 -16.23 -3.33 1.96
CA TYR A 45 -15.84 -2.50 0.82
C TYR A 45 -16.77 -2.80 -0.36
N GLU A 46 -16.94 -1.82 -1.23
CA GLU A 46 -17.69 -2.00 -2.49
C GLU A 46 -16.81 -1.62 -3.67
N LEU A 47 -16.86 -2.42 -4.72
CA LEU A 47 -16.25 -2.08 -6.01
C LEU A 47 -16.94 -0.87 -6.64
N ASN A 48 -16.22 -0.18 -7.50
CA ASN A 48 -16.76 0.89 -8.32
C ASN A 48 -17.41 0.26 -9.57
N PRO A 49 -18.74 0.32 -9.74
CA PRO A 49 -19.40 -0.26 -10.91
C PRO A 49 -18.99 0.39 -12.23
N GLU A 50 -18.48 1.64 -12.20
CA GLU A 50 -18.00 2.34 -13.39
C GLU A 50 -16.56 1.96 -13.79
N ALA A 51 -15.87 1.17 -12.96
CA ALA A 51 -14.51 0.70 -13.21
C ALA A 51 -14.39 -0.79 -12.86
N PRO A 52 -15.11 -1.66 -13.60
CA PRO A 52 -14.99 -3.10 -13.45
C PRO A 52 -13.62 -3.56 -13.92
N GLY A 53 -13.17 -4.71 -13.43
CA GLY A 53 -11.89 -5.26 -13.83
C GLY A 53 -11.51 -6.52 -13.05
N GLU A 54 -10.31 -7.02 -13.32
CA GLU A 54 -9.72 -8.09 -12.53
C GLU A 54 -9.42 -7.63 -11.12
N MET A 55 -9.67 -8.50 -10.15
CA MET A 55 -9.42 -8.20 -8.75
C MET A 55 -7.90 -8.08 -8.49
N PRO A 56 -7.38 -6.89 -8.09
CA PRO A 56 -5.96 -6.72 -7.84
C PRO A 56 -5.52 -7.43 -6.55
N TRP A 57 -4.27 -7.86 -6.50
CA TRP A 57 -3.65 -8.40 -5.29
C TRP A 57 -3.50 -7.37 -4.17
N PHE A 58 -3.45 -6.08 -4.53
CA PHE A 58 -3.28 -4.96 -3.62
C PHE A 58 -4.05 -3.73 -4.09
N PHE A 59 -5.04 -3.29 -3.31
CA PHE A 59 -5.70 -1.99 -3.49
C PHE A 59 -5.02 -0.93 -2.61
N LYS A 60 -4.40 0.07 -3.24
CA LYS A 60 -3.61 1.12 -2.56
C LYS A 60 -4.47 2.19 -1.85
N ALA A 61 -5.67 2.49 -2.36
CA ALA A 61 -6.40 3.71 -1.99
C ALA A 61 -7.27 3.56 -0.73
N GLY A 62 -7.04 4.42 0.27
CA GLY A 62 -7.96 4.72 1.39
C GLY A 62 -8.12 3.65 2.48
N GLY A 63 -7.35 2.56 2.38
CA GLY A 63 -7.36 1.42 3.30
C GLY A 63 -6.71 0.25 2.57
N PRO A 64 -5.42 -0.08 2.82
CA PRO A 64 -4.70 -1.08 2.05
C PRO A 64 -5.45 -2.42 2.10
N LEU A 65 -6.08 -2.82 1.00
CA LEU A 65 -6.62 -4.18 0.89
C LEU A 65 -5.58 -5.06 0.21
N MET A 66 -5.18 -6.13 0.86
CA MET A 66 -4.26 -7.12 0.31
C MET A 66 -4.95 -8.48 0.30
N HIS A 67 -4.80 -9.22 -0.79
CA HIS A 67 -5.23 -10.62 -0.80
C HIS A 67 -4.45 -11.40 0.28
N ASP A 68 -5.10 -12.33 0.95
CA ASP A 68 -4.55 -13.22 1.99
C ASP A 68 -3.15 -13.76 1.66
N ARG A 69 -2.94 -14.26 0.44
CA ARG A 69 -1.63 -14.81 0.04
C ARG A 69 -0.52 -13.76 0.03
N MET A 70 -0.85 -12.49 -0.23
CA MET A 70 0.10 -11.38 -0.12
C MET A 70 0.43 -11.11 1.34
N VAL A 71 -0.56 -11.14 2.25
CA VAL A 71 -0.33 -11.00 3.69
C VAL A 71 0.57 -12.13 4.22
N GLU A 72 0.35 -13.36 3.76
CA GLU A 72 1.21 -14.51 4.07
C GLU A 72 2.64 -14.32 3.55
N ALA A 73 2.81 -13.77 2.34
CA ALA A 73 4.12 -13.48 1.78
C ALA A 73 4.87 -12.43 2.60
N LEU A 74 4.18 -11.37 3.04
CA LEU A 74 4.76 -10.35 3.93
C LEU A 74 5.25 -10.97 5.24
N ARG A 75 4.42 -11.79 5.89
CA ARG A 75 4.78 -12.48 7.15
C ARG A 75 5.94 -13.46 6.95
N ALA A 76 5.94 -14.22 5.85
CA ALA A 76 7.03 -15.14 5.53
C ALA A 76 8.36 -14.42 5.26
N ALA A 77 8.31 -13.22 4.67
CA ALA A 77 9.48 -12.37 4.51
C ALA A 77 10.00 -11.81 5.86
N GLY A 78 9.21 -11.90 6.93
CA GLY A 78 9.56 -11.42 8.27
C GLY A 78 9.01 -10.03 8.60
N VAL A 79 8.04 -9.52 7.85
CA VAL A 79 7.33 -8.26 8.21
C VAL A 79 6.52 -8.50 9.48
N ASP A 80 6.75 -7.67 10.50
CA ASP A 80 6.13 -7.78 11.83
C ASP A 80 5.37 -6.52 12.27
N ASN A 81 5.43 -5.45 11.48
CA ASN A 81 4.80 -4.16 11.75
C ASN A 81 3.48 -3.96 10.98
N ILE A 82 2.64 -4.99 10.90
CA ILE A 82 1.32 -4.91 10.29
C ILE A 82 0.22 -5.38 11.23
N ASP A 83 -0.89 -4.64 11.26
CA ASP A 83 -2.16 -5.10 11.81
C ASP A 83 -3.09 -5.48 10.65
N VAL A 84 -3.84 -6.56 10.84
CA VAL A 84 -4.61 -7.21 9.77
C VAL A 84 -6.04 -7.40 10.27
N TYR A 85 -6.99 -6.97 9.46
CA TYR A 85 -8.43 -7.03 9.73
C TYR A 85 -9.14 -7.75 8.60
N ASP A 86 -10.14 -8.56 8.93
CA ASP A 86 -10.97 -9.24 7.92
C ASP A 86 -11.68 -8.21 7.04
N ALA A 87 -11.72 -8.47 5.74
CA ALA A 87 -12.42 -7.63 4.78
C ALA A 87 -13.38 -8.46 3.92
N LEU A 88 -14.46 -7.79 3.51
CA LEU A 88 -15.44 -8.28 2.56
C LEU A 88 -15.52 -7.26 1.44
N VAL A 89 -15.12 -7.64 0.23
CA VAL A 89 -15.31 -6.81 -0.96
C VAL A 89 -16.57 -7.29 -1.67
N VAL A 90 -17.44 -6.36 -2.06
CA VAL A 90 -18.70 -6.68 -2.75
C VAL A 90 -18.79 -5.90 -4.06
N ASP A 91 -19.22 -6.57 -5.12
CA ASP A 91 -19.66 -5.92 -6.34
C ASP A 91 -21.13 -5.49 -6.18
N PRO A 92 -21.46 -4.19 -6.22
CA PRO A 92 -22.83 -3.74 -6.05
C PRO A 92 -23.74 -4.07 -7.24
N ASP A 93 -23.20 -4.36 -8.43
CA ASP A 93 -24.00 -4.59 -9.64
C ASP A 93 -24.61 -6.00 -9.67
N ASP A 94 -23.83 -7.02 -9.30
CA ASP A 94 -24.27 -8.42 -9.33
C ASP A 94 -24.31 -9.12 -7.95
N GLY A 95 -23.79 -8.47 -6.91
CA GLY A 95 -23.75 -8.99 -5.55
C GLY A 95 -22.62 -9.98 -5.28
N SER A 96 -21.64 -10.12 -6.18
CA SER A 96 -20.46 -10.96 -5.98
C SER A 96 -19.68 -10.53 -4.74
N GLU A 97 -19.14 -11.51 -4.01
CA GLU A 97 -18.42 -11.29 -2.75
C GLU A 97 -17.05 -11.96 -2.76
N TRP A 98 -16.04 -11.23 -2.27
CA TRP A 98 -14.67 -11.71 -2.05
C TRP A 98 -14.29 -11.58 -0.58
N THR A 99 -13.87 -12.69 0.02
CA THR A 99 -13.54 -12.81 1.46
C THR A 99 -12.08 -13.18 1.71
N ASP A 100 -11.29 -13.30 0.65
CA ASP A 100 -9.86 -13.62 0.61
C ASP A 100 -8.96 -12.37 0.64
N TYR A 101 -9.50 -11.26 1.15
CA TYR A 101 -8.82 -9.99 1.34
C TYR A 101 -8.77 -9.59 2.82
N LYS A 102 -7.71 -8.89 3.18
CA LYS A 102 -7.55 -8.21 4.47
C LYS A 102 -7.34 -6.73 4.29
N ALA A 103 -7.92 -5.94 5.19
CA ALA A 103 -7.46 -4.57 5.40
C ALA A 103 -6.19 -4.59 6.25
N VAL A 104 -5.12 -4.00 5.74
CA VAL A 104 -3.79 -4.04 6.34
C VAL A 104 -3.39 -2.64 6.79
N ASN A 105 -3.20 -2.45 8.09
CA ASN A 105 -2.60 -1.26 8.64
C ASN A 105 -1.09 -1.47 8.76
N ILE A 106 -0.29 -0.64 8.11
CA ILE A 106 1.18 -0.67 8.21
C ILE A 106 1.57 0.27 9.34
N VAL A 107 2.06 -0.30 10.44
CA VAL A 107 2.36 0.40 11.69
C VAL A 107 3.79 0.94 11.65
N GLY A 108 3.95 2.19 12.10
CA GLY A 108 5.21 2.92 12.10
C GLY A 108 5.42 3.70 10.80
N LEU A 109 5.26 5.02 10.88
CA LEU A 109 5.81 5.93 9.87
C LEU A 109 7.32 6.08 10.08
N VAL A 110 8.08 6.09 8.99
CA VAL A 110 9.54 6.17 9.06
C VAL A 110 10.03 7.34 8.22
N ALA A 111 10.75 8.26 8.86
CA ALA A 111 11.43 9.37 8.19
C ALA A 111 12.76 8.89 7.59
N ALA A 112 12.68 8.14 6.49
CA ALA A 112 13.83 7.49 5.87
C ALA A 112 14.40 8.25 4.67
N ALA A 113 13.81 9.38 4.28
CA ALA A 113 14.35 10.15 3.16
C ALA A 113 15.69 10.82 3.56
N ASP A 114 16.69 10.68 2.68
CA ASP A 114 17.87 11.53 2.72
C ASP A 114 17.49 12.87 2.05
N MET A 115 17.04 13.83 2.86
CA MET A 115 16.62 15.14 2.38
C MET A 115 17.76 15.97 1.78
N THR A 116 19.02 15.59 1.98
CA THR A 116 20.17 16.25 1.37
C THR A 116 20.48 15.71 -0.03
N LYS A 117 20.06 14.47 -0.33
CA LYS A 117 20.29 13.81 -1.62
C LYS A 117 19.03 13.62 -2.47
N SER A 118 17.86 13.76 -1.86
CA SER A 118 16.56 13.72 -2.54
C SER A 118 16.25 15.05 -3.22
N ILE A 119 15.49 15.00 -4.31
CA ILE A 119 15.01 16.18 -5.02
C ILE A 119 13.51 16.28 -4.78
N ILE A 120 13.09 17.39 -4.18
CA ILE A 120 11.69 17.69 -3.89
C ILE A 120 11.16 18.71 -4.90
N ASP A 121 9.93 18.51 -5.34
CA ASP A 121 9.18 19.52 -6.08
C ASP A 121 8.63 20.54 -5.08
N THR A 122 9.22 21.75 -5.09
CA THR A 122 8.85 22.87 -4.21
C THR A 122 7.73 23.74 -4.78
N SER A 123 7.16 23.39 -5.94
CA SER A 123 6.08 24.16 -6.56
C SER A 123 4.75 24.03 -5.80
N ASP A 124 4.61 22.98 -4.99
CA ASP A 124 3.50 22.77 -4.07
C ASP A 124 3.93 23.12 -2.65
N SER A 125 3.05 23.78 -1.88
CA SER A 125 3.33 24.16 -0.49
C SER A 125 3.79 22.94 0.31
N ALA A 126 5.08 22.90 0.65
CA ALA A 126 5.77 21.72 1.17
C ALA A 126 5.22 21.32 2.55
N ARG A 127 4.14 20.54 2.58
CA ARG A 127 3.74 19.80 3.77
C ARG A 127 4.56 18.52 3.83
N LEU A 128 5.27 18.33 4.94
CA LEU A 128 6.14 17.18 5.15
C LEU A 128 5.43 15.85 4.86
N ILE A 129 4.13 15.69 5.14
CA ILE A 129 3.38 14.44 4.97
C ILE A 129 3.06 14.12 3.49
N THR A 130 3.07 15.12 2.61
CA THR A 130 2.65 15.01 1.21
C THR A 130 3.74 15.39 0.22
N THR A 131 5.01 15.39 0.67
CA THR A 131 6.17 15.82 -0.12
C THR A 131 6.16 15.15 -1.50
N LYS A 132 6.28 15.96 -2.55
CA LYS A 132 6.43 15.46 -3.92
C LYS A 132 7.93 15.29 -4.18
N PHE A 133 8.35 14.07 -4.47
CA PHE A 133 9.73 13.76 -4.82
C PHE A 133 9.85 13.64 -6.34
N GLU A 134 10.77 14.37 -6.94
CA GLU A 134 11.25 14.08 -8.30
C GLU A 134 12.28 12.95 -8.27
N LYS A 135 13.01 12.85 -7.16
CA LYS A 135 13.96 11.79 -6.87
C LYS A 135 13.97 11.51 -5.38
N LEU A 136 13.59 10.29 -4.99
CA LEU A 136 13.69 9.84 -3.61
C LEU A 136 15.00 9.06 -3.41
N VAL A 137 15.81 9.49 -2.45
CA VAL A 137 16.96 8.73 -1.95
C VAL A 137 16.65 8.34 -0.51
N LEU A 138 16.72 7.04 -0.22
CA LEU A 138 16.53 6.54 1.13
C LEU A 138 17.87 6.47 1.86
N ASP A 139 17.85 6.76 3.16
CA ASP A 139 18.94 6.49 4.09
C ASP A 139 18.67 5.15 4.79
N PRO A 140 19.42 4.07 4.46
CA PRO A 140 19.20 2.76 5.05
C PRO A 140 19.35 2.73 6.58
N ALA A 141 20.16 3.61 7.16
CA ALA A 141 20.32 3.68 8.61
C ALA A 141 19.03 4.17 9.30
N LYS A 142 18.26 5.05 8.63
CA LYS A 142 16.97 5.55 9.10
C LYS A 142 15.81 4.58 8.83
N ALA A 143 16.00 3.58 7.97
CA ALA A 143 15.01 2.53 7.76
C ALA A 143 14.91 1.55 8.94
N HIS A 144 15.84 1.60 9.89
CA HIS A 144 15.85 0.79 11.12
C HIS A 144 15.75 -0.74 10.88
N GLY A 145 16.18 -1.22 9.72
CA GLY A 145 16.07 -2.62 9.33
C GLY A 145 14.64 -3.11 9.05
N LEU A 146 13.66 -2.21 9.01
CA LEU A 146 12.28 -2.55 8.68
C LEU A 146 12.18 -3.02 7.22
N LEU A 147 11.37 -4.06 7.00
CA LEU A 147 11.19 -4.68 5.70
C LEU A 147 10.04 -4.07 4.89
N LEU A 148 9.11 -3.40 5.57
CA LEU A 148 7.94 -2.75 5.00
C LEU A 148 7.60 -1.52 5.86
N PHE A 149 7.42 -0.34 5.28
CA PHE A 149 6.95 0.82 6.04
C PHE A 149 6.35 1.90 5.13
N ARG A 150 5.62 2.84 5.74
CA ARG A 150 5.19 4.07 5.07
C ARG A 150 6.22 5.17 5.30
N LEU A 151 6.57 5.89 4.25
CA LEU A 151 7.50 7.01 4.34
C LEU A 151 6.82 8.19 5.05
N ALA A 152 7.39 8.71 6.14
CA ALA A 152 6.80 9.81 6.90
C ALA A 152 6.70 11.10 6.06
N GLU A 153 7.64 11.30 5.14
CA GLU A 153 7.69 12.42 4.21
C GLU A 153 6.64 12.32 3.09
N LYS A 154 6.04 11.14 2.90
CA LYS A 154 5.02 10.89 1.89
C LYS A 154 4.27 9.61 2.24
N VAL A 155 3.25 9.71 3.10
CA VAL A 155 2.59 8.54 3.71
C VAL A 155 1.88 7.61 2.71
N SER A 156 1.62 8.09 1.49
CA SER A 156 1.13 7.28 0.37
C SER A 156 2.20 6.39 -0.28
N ALA A 157 3.48 6.63 0.01
CA ALA A 157 4.59 5.77 -0.38
C ALA A 157 4.73 4.63 0.62
N ILE A 158 4.74 3.40 0.10
CA ILE A 158 5.08 2.21 0.86
C ILE A 158 6.46 1.75 0.37
N ILE A 159 7.43 1.75 1.27
CA ILE A 159 8.78 1.27 1.02
C ILE A 159 8.82 -0.22 1.34
N VAL A 160 9.36 -1.00 0.41
CA VAL A 160 9.42 -2.46 0.48
C VAL A 160 10.87 -2.88 0.30
N HIS A 161 11.39 -3.66 1.25
CA HIS A 161 12.73 -4.24 1.15
C HIS A 161 12.75 -5.35 0.09
N GLU A 162 13.89 -5.53 -0.58
CA GLU A 162 14.05 -6.53 -1.66
C GLU A 162 13.66 -7.95 -1.24
N ARG A 163 13.92 -8.32 0.03
CA ARG A 163 13.48 -9.60 0.60
C ARG A 163 11.97 -9.83 0.46
N VAL A 164 11.15 -8.82 0.71
CA VAL A 164 9.69 -8.92 0.59
C VAL A 164 9.29 -9.09 -0.88
N LYS A 165 9.91 -8.32 -1.78
CA LYS A 165 9.72 -8.46 -3.23
C LYS A 165 10.05 -9.89 -3.69
N ALA A 166 11.20 -10.43 -3.28
CA ALA A 166 11.62 -11.78 -3.64
C ALA A 166 10.63 -12.86 -3.17
N GLU A 167 10.06 -12.71 -1.96
CA GLU A 167 9.03 -13.64 -1.48
C GLU A 167 7.71 -13.56 -2.26
N ILE A 168 7.30 -12.36 -2.65
CA ILE A 168 6.13 -12.14 -3.50
C ILE A 168 6.32 -12.79 -4.89
N GLU A 169 7.49 -12.58 -5.50
CA GLU A 169 7.84 -13.14 -6.81
C GLU A 169 7.95 -14.66 -6.77
N ALA A 170 8.61 -15.23 -5.75
CA ALA A 170 8.74 -16.68 -5.56
C ALA A 170 7.37 -17.37 -5.43
N ARG A 171 6.38 -16.68 -4.84
CA ARG A 171 5.00 -17.17 -4.66
C ARG A 171 4.11 -16.90 -5.88
N LYS A 172 4.62 -16.22 -6.91
CA LYS A 172 3.89 -15.83 -8.13
C LYS A 172 2.65 -14.99 -7.82
N ILE A 173 2.76 -14.07 -6.86
CA ILE A 173 1.72 -13.11 -6.50
C ILE A 173 1.89 -11.86 -7.38
N GLY A 174 0.93 -11.57 -8.25
CA GLY A 174 1.03 -10.47 -9.19
C GLY A 174 0.02 -10.53 -10.34
N PRO A 175 -0.02 -9.47 -11.18
CA PRO A 175 1.04 -8.48 -11.37
C PRO A 175 1.10 -7.40 -10.27
N LEU A 176 2.32 -7.05 -9.84
CA LEU A 176 2.61 -5.95 -8.92
C LEU A 176 3.74 -5.07 -9.48
N GLY A 177 3.57 -3.75 -9.43
CA GLY A 177 4.59 -2.80 -9.85
C GLY A 177 5.53 -2.43 -8.69
N PHE A 178 6.81 -2.79 -8.80
CA PHE A 178 7.86 -2.32 -7.90
C PHE A 178 8.68 -1.24 -8.61
N ILE A 179 8.71 -0.03 -8.03
CA ILE A 179 9.45 1.11 -8.59
C ILE A 179 10.64 1.37 -7.68
N PRO A 180 11.88 1.36 -8.21
CA PRO A 180 13.04 1.81 -7.44
C PRO A 180 12.83 3.24 -6.93
N PRO A 181 13.19 3.57 -5.68
CA PRO A 181 12.94 4.89 -5.09
C PRO A 181 13.42 6.07 -5.96
N GLU A 182 14.58 5.91 -6.59
CA GLU A 182 15.18 6.94 -7.44
C GLU A 182 14.44 7.18 -8.77
N LYS A 183 13.49 6.31 -9.12
CA LYS A 183 12.62 6.42 -10.31
C LYS A 183 11.17 6.75 -9.94
N TRP A 184 10.89 7.00 -8.66
CA TRP A 184 9.54 7.28 -8.19
C TRP A 184 9.29 8.79 -8.11
N PHE A 185 8.38 9.29 -8.97
CA PHE A 185 8.08 10.71 -9.12
C PHE A 185 6.91 11.22 -8.26
N GLY A 186 6.48 10.44 -7.25
CA GLY A 186 5.51 10.91 -6.27
C GLY A 186 4.10 11.23 -6.78
N ALA A 187 3.76 10.85 -8.03
CA ALA A 187 2.41 11.00 -8.57
C ALA A 187 1.42 10.11 -7.77
N ILE A 188 0.23 10.69 -7.53
CA ILE A 188 -0.80 10.23 -6.59
C ILE A 188 -1.26 8.81 -6.95
#